data_AF-A0A7V9KF92-F1
#
_entry.id   AF-A0A7V9KF92-F1
#
_cell.length_a   1.000
_cell.length_b   1.000
_cell.length_c   1.000
_cell.angle_alpha   90.00
_cell.angle_beta   90.00
_cell.angle_gamma   90.00
#
_symmetry.space_group_name_H-M   'P 1'
#
loop_
_entity.id
_entity.type
_entity.pdbx_description
1 polymer ?
#
loop_
_entity_poly.entity_id
_entity_poly.type
_entity_poly.pdbx_seq_one_letter_code
_entity_poly.pdbx_strand_id
1 'polypeptide(L)' 'MADFNPIEVQKHLKGVSYPASRDDLVSTAQSNGAPSEVVDQLQNMDKESFDGPSAVVEAIAKT' A
#
# COMPACT_ATOMS: atom_id res chain seq x y z
N MET A 1 -4.66 -15.53 11.93
CA MET A 1 -3.78 -15.13 10.82
C MET A 1 -4.47 -13.94 10.22
N ALA A 2 -3.85 -12.75 10.27
CA ALA A 2 -4.46 -11.59 9.66
C ALA A 2 -4.64 -11.89 8.16
N ASP A 3 -5.88 -11.87 7.69
CA ASP A 3 -6.24 -12.12 6.30
C ASP A 3 -5.80 -10.93 5.45
N PHE A 4 -4.48 -10.73 5.34
CA PHE A 4 -3.90 -9.72 4.48
C PHE A 4 -4.14 -10.16 3.02
N ASN A 5 -5.17 -9.61 2.40
CA ASN A 5 -5.50 -9.90 1.02
C ASN A 5 -4.87 -8.84 0.09
N PRO A 6 -3.92 -9.21 -0.78
CA PRO A 6 -3.33 -8.32 -1.77
C PRO A 6 -4.37 -7.54 -2.60
N ILE A 7 -5.51 -8.18 -2.89
CA ILE A 7 -6.59 -7.61 -3.68
C ILE A 7 -7.25 -6.43 -2.95
N GLU A 8 -7.46 -6.55 -1.63
CA GLU A 8 -8.06 -5.48 -0.83
C GLU A 8 -7.09 -4.29 -0.74
N VAL A 9 -5.79 -4.54 -0.61
CA VAL A 9 -4.78 -3.45 -0.62
C VAL A 9 -4.79 -2.71 -1.95
N GLN A 10 -4.79 -3.41 -3.09
CA GLN A 10 -4.89 -2.74 -4.39
C GLN A 10 -6.16 -1.91 -4.54
N LYS A 11 -7.26 -2.35 -3.95
CA LYS A 11 -8.53 -1.62 -3.93
C LYS A 11 -8.45 -0.35 -3.08
N HIS A 12 -7.77 -0.38 -1.93
CA HIS A 12 -7.51 0.82 -1.13
C HIS A 12 -6.46 1.76 -1.73
N LEU A 13 -5.69 1.30 -2.71
CA LEU A 13 -4.72 2.11 -3.45
C LEU A 13 -5.25 2.56 -4.83
N LYS A 14 -6.54 2.37 -5.10
CA LYS A 14 -7.17 2.92 -6.30
C LYS A 14 -7.18 4.45 -6.24
N GLY A 15 -6.89 5.06 -7.40
CA GLY A 15 -6.88 6.52 -7.55
C GLY A 15 -5.55 7.18 -7.23
N VAL A 16 -4.54 6.41 -6.81
CA VAL A 16 -3.16 6.89 -6.73
C VAL A 16 -2.63 7.18 -8.13
N SER A 17 -2.04 8.37 -8.30
CA SER A 17 -1.31 8.74 -9.51
C SER A 17 0.13 8.24 -9.40
N TYR A 18 0.46 7.22 -10.17
CA TYR A 18 1.80 6.65 -10.20
C TYR A 18 2.73 7.41 -11.17
N PRO A 19 4.04 7.51 -10.89
CA PRO A 19 4.73 6.98 -9.70
C PRO A 19 4.35 7.76 -8.43
N ALA A 20 4.16 7.04 -7.33
CA ALA A 20 3.75 7.59 -6.04
C ALA A 20 4.74 7.23 -4.93
N SER A 21 4.90 8.14 -3.97
CA SER A 21 5.75 7.89 -2.81
C SER A 21 5.03 7.05 -1.76
N ARG A 22 5.80 6.41 -0.88
CA ARG A 22 5.27 5.68 0.28
C ARG A 22 4.26 6.50 1.08
N ASP A 23 4.56 7.78 1.35
CA ASP A 23 3.66 8.69 2.06
C ASP A 23 2.34 8.93 1.31
N ASP A 24 2.37 9.09 -0.02
CA ASP A 24 1.15 9.22 -0.83
C ASP A 24 0.29 7.96 -0.77
N LEU A 25 0.93 6.77 -0.82
CA LEU A 25 0.22 5.50 -0.67
C LEU A 25 -0.41 5.36 0.70
N VAL A 26 0.32 5.72 1.76
CA VAL A 26 -0.16 5.70 3.15
C VAL A 26 -1.36 6.63 3.30
N SER A 27 -1.23 7.87 2.84
CA SER A 27 -2.30 8.86 2.90
C SER A 27 -3.54 8.42 2.11
N THR A 28 -3.33 7.89 0.91
CA THR A 28 -4.43 7.40 0.06
C THR A 28 -5.09 6.16 0.66
N ALA A 29 -4.31 5.20 1.16
CA ALA A 29 -4.82 4.02 1.84
C ALA A 29 -5.65 4.40 3.06
N GLN A 30 -5.15 5.28 3.93
CA GLN A 30 -5.90 5.81 5.07
C GLN A 30 -7.19 6.51 4.63
N SER A 31 -7.13 7.38 3.62
CA SER A 31 -8.29 8.07 3.08
C SER A 31 -9.32 7.10 2.47
N ASN A 32 -8.87 5.97 1.94
CA ASN A 32 -9.71 4.91 1.40
C ASN A 32 -10.14 3.88 2.45
N GLY A 33 -9.91 4.15 3.74
CA GLY A 33 -10.33 3.30 4.85
C GLY A 33 -9.55 1.99 4.95
N ALA A 34 -8.28 1.98 4.52
CA ALA A 34 -7.42 0.82 4.69
C ALA A 34 -7.22 0.51 6.19
N PRO A 35 -7.12 -0.78 6.56
CA PRO A 35 -6.76 -1.19 7.91
C PRO A 35 -5.42 -0.58 8.34
N SER A 36 -5.27 -0.29 9.64
CA SER A 36 -4.02 0.21 10.21
C SER A 36 -2.84 -0.72 9.91
N GLU A 37 -3.07 -2.04 9.89
CA GLU A 37 -2.04 -3.03 9.57
C GLU A 37 -1.46 -2.84 8.15
N VAL A 38 -2.30 -2.49 7.16
CA VAL A 38 -1.86 -2.18 5.79
C VAL A 38 -1.02 -0.91 5.78
N VAL A 39 -1.48 0.11 6.50
CA VAL A 39 -0.81 1.40 6.60
C VAL A 39 0.55 1.26 7.27
N ASP A 40 0.64 0.51 8.36
CA ASP A 40 1.87 0.24 9.09
C ASP A 40 2.86 -0.52 8.20
N GLN A 41 2.41 -1.51 7.43
CA GLN A 41 3.29 -2.21 6.49
C GLN A 41 3.79 -1.29 5.39
N LEU A 42 2.93 -0.45 4.81
CA LEU A 42 3.35 0.57 3.85
C LEU A 42 4.42 1.49 4.43
N GLN A 43 4.23 1.97 5.66
CA GLN A 43 5.20 2.85 6.33
C GLN A 43 6.54 2.17 6.64
N ASN A 44 6.52 0.88 6.98
CA ASN A 44 7.72 0.11 7.31
C ASN A 44 8.51 -0.38 6.08
N MET A 45 8.05 -0.12 4.86
CA MET A 45 8.81 -0.50 3.67
C MET A 45 10.08 0.33 3.51
N ASP A 46 11.15 -0.36 3.11
CA ASP A 46 12.41 0.25 2.64
C ASP A 46 12.25 1.02 1.32
N LYS A 47 11.21 0.71 0.54
CA LYS A 47 10.99 1.31 -0.78
C LYS A 47 10.31 2.66 -0.64
N GLU A 48 10.95 3.70 -1.18
CA GLU A 48 10.47 5.09 -1.08
C GLU A 48 9.40 5.45 -2.11
N SER A 49 9.42 4.79 -3.27
CA SER A 49 8.55 5.08 -4.41
C SER A 49 8.09 3.82 -5.15
N PHE A 50 6.91 3.90 -5.74
CA PHE A 50 6.23 2.78 -6.38
C PHE A 50 5.72 3.19 -7.76
N ASP A 51 5.93 2.31 -8.74
CA ASP A 51 5.53 2.55 -10.13
C ASP A 51 4.10 2.11 -10.42
N GLY A 52 3.47 1.38 -9.49
CA GLY A 52 2.12 0.87 -9.66
C GLY A 52 1.61 0.09 -8.45
N PRO A 53 0.31 -0.23 -8.42
CA PRO A 53 -0.32 -0.95 -7.31
C PRO A 53 0.24 -2.38 -7.16
N SER A 54 0.72 -2.97 -8.26
CA SER A 54 1.41 -4.27 -8.25
C SER A 54 2.71 -4.22 -7.45
N ALA A 55 3.50 -3.16 -7.62
CA ALA A 55 4.78 -3.00 -6.93
C ALA A 55 4.59 -2.85 -5.41
N VAL A 56 3.48 -2.24 -4.99
CA VAL A 56 3.12 -2.10 -3.58
C VAL A 56 2.78 -3.46 -2.97
N VAL A 57 1.90 -4.21 -3.62
CA VAL A 57 1.55 -5.58 -3.20
C VAL A 57 2.78 -6.46 -3.11
N GLU A 58 3.66 -6.40 -4.10
CA GLU A 58 4.89 -7.19 -4.10
C GLU A 58 5.81 -6.81 -2.94
N ALA A 59 5.93 -5.52 -2.63
CA ALA A 59 6.72 -5.05 -1.49
C ALA A 59 6.14 -5.54 -0.15
N ILE A 60 4.81 -5.52 0.00
CA ILE A 60 4.17 -6.05 1.21
C ILE A 60 4.35 -7.55 1.33
N ALA A 61 4.16 -8.29 0.22
CA ALA A 61 4.31 -9.74 0.21
C ALA A 61 5.74 -10.22 0.50
N LYS A 62 6.73 -9.32 0.45
CA LYS A 62 8.14 -9.59 0.69
C LYS A 62 8.63 -9.15 2.08
N THR A 63 7.77 -8.51 2.87
CA THR A 63 8.03 -8.09 4.26
C THR A 63 7.65 -9.21 5.23
#